data_AF-A0A8B9GP31-F1
#
_entry.id   AF-A0A8B9GP31-F1
#
_cell.length_a   1.000
_cell.length_b   1.000
_cell.length_c   1.000
_cell.angle_alpha   90.00
_cell.angle_beta   90.00
_cell.angle_gamma   90.00
#
_symmetry.space_group_name_H-M   'P 1'
#
loop_
_entity.id
_entity.type
_entity.pdbx_description
1 polymer ?
#
loop_
_entity_poly.entity_id
_entity_poly.type
_entity_poly.pdbx_seq_one_letter_code
_entity_poly.pdbx_strand_id
1 'polypeptide(L)'
;FTMPYNCLCVRKNRPLLNHNFKVVGPDAPLVVEVDEDLVLPCSLHPNISAVDMTVEWERTDLYQTDNLVHVFKDFGDINDNQRQSYRGRTALFKEELLRGNTSLKLSAVQPSDEGVYKCIVCCLDVSCIYSMDFTR
;
A
#
# COMPACT_ATOMS: atom_id res chain seq x y z
N PHE A 1 -13.71 -15.54 -0.05
CA PHE A 1 -13.26 -16.07 1.25
C PHE A 1 -12.72 -14.92 2.07
N THR A 2 -13.43 -14.50 3.12
CA THR A 2 -13.00 -13.42 4.02
C THR A 2 -12.04 -13.97 5.08
N MET A 3 -10.78 -13.54 5.08
CA MET A 3 -9.84 -13.80 6.17
C MET A 3 -9.62 -12.52 6.99
N PRO A 4 -10.02 -12.46 8.28
CA PRO A 4 -9.94 -11.26 9.09
C PRO A 4 -8.63 -11.24 9.86
N TYR A 5 -7.66 -10.40 9.51
CA TYR A 5 -6.51 -10.15 10.38
C TYR A 5 -6.52 -8.72 10.90
N ASN A 6 -6.40 -8.57 12.22
CA ASN A 6 -6.41 -7.29 12.94
C ASN A 6 -4.97 -6.80 13.12
N CYS A 7 -4.62 -5.66 12.53
CA CYS A 7 -3.41 -4.89 12.86
C CYS A 7 -3.67 -4.07 14.13
N LEU A 8 -2.80 -4.20 15.14
CA LEU A 8 -2.81 -3.40 16.36
C LEU A 8 -1.83 -2.24 16.23
N CYS A 9 -2.33 -1.00 16.40
CA CYS A 9 -1.51 0.19 16.37
C CYS A 9 -1.38 0.86 17.74
N VAL A 10 -0.14 1.08 18.18
CA VAL A 10 0.19 1.65 19.49
C VAL A 10 1.10 2.86 19.30
N ARG A 11 0.59 4.07 19.55
CA ARG A 11 1.42 5.28 19.65
C ARG A 11 2.00 5.40 21.05
N LYS A 12 3.32 5.60 21.18
CA LYS A 12 3.91 6.09 22.45
C LYS A 12 3.48 7.55 22.68
N ASN A 13 2.86 7.83 23.83
CA ASN A 13 2.51 9.17 24.38
C ASN A 13 1.15 9.84 24.01
N ARG A 14 0.12 9.11 23.56
CA ARG A 14 -1.29 9.60 23.61
C ARG A 14 -2.25 8.46 24.01
N PRO A 15 -3.34 8.73 24.75
CA PRO A 15 -4.24 7.66 25.19
C PRO A 15 -4.88 6.96 24.00
N LEU A 16 -4.64 5.64 23.97
CA LEU A 16 -5.10 4.55 23.11
C LEU A 16 -6.30 4.86 22.18
N LEU A 17 -6.02 4.96 20.88
CA LEU A 17 -7.00 4.56 19.88
C LEU A 17 -6.61 3.15 19.44
N ASN A 18 -7.20 2.15 20.09
CA ASN A 18 -7.06 0.74 19.73
C ASN A 18 -7.80 0.50 18.41
N HIS A 19 -7.21 0.94 17.31
CA HIS A 19 -7.74 0.68 15.99
C HIS A 19 -7.19 -0.66 15.51
N ASN A 20 -7.88 -1.73 15.90
CA ASN A 20 -7.85 -2.96 15.13
C ASN A 20 -8.38 -2.63 13.73
N PHE A 21 -7.49 -2.58 12.75
CA PHE A 21 -7.88 -2.43 11.34
C PHE A 21 -7.36 -3.58 10.52
N LYS A 22 -7.95 -3.75 9.34
CA LYS A 22 -7.54 -4.71 8.32
C LYS A 22 -7.22 -3.96 7.05
N VAL A 23 -6.26 -4.47 6.30
CA VAL A 23 -6.01 -4.00 4.94
C VAL A 23 -6.87 -4.81 3.99
N VAL A 24 -7.64 -4.14 3.15
CA VAL A 24 -8.53 -4.72 2.14
C VAL A 24 -8.01 -4.35 0.77
N GLY A 25 -7.72 -5.37 -0.03
CA GLY A 25 -7.29 -5.26 -1.42
C GLY A 25 -8.42 -5.55 -2.42
N PRO A 26 -8.10 -5.75 -3.70
CA PRO A 26 -9.09 -6.13 -4.71
C PRO A 26 -9.60 -7.56 -4.52
N ASP A 27 -10.86 -7.81 -4.88
CA ASP A 27 -11.46 -9.16 -4.87
C ASP A 27 -11.08 -10.00 -6.11
N ALA A 28 -10.53 -9.37 -7.15
CA ALA A 28 -10.18 -10.00 -8.42
C ALA A 28 -8.92 -9.36 -9.05
N PRO A 29 -8.22 -10.06 -9.95
CA PRO A 29 -7.11 -9.48 -10.71
C PRO A 29 -7.54 -8.24 -11.51
N LEU A 30 -6.62 -7.30 -11.65
CA LEU A 30 -6.84 -6.06 -12.40
C LEU A 30 -6.31 -6.21 -13.82
N VAL A 31 -7.05 -5.66 -14.78
CA VAL A 31 -6.67 -5.62 -16.20
C VAL A 31 -6.74 -4.18 -16.67
N VAL A 32 -5.72 -3.73 -17.38
CA VAL A 32 -5.57 -2.36 -17.88
C VAL A 32 -4.82 -2.39 -19.21
N GLU A 33 -5.09 -1.42 -20.08
CA GLU A 33 -4.36 -1.28 -21.32
C GLU A 33 -2.99 -0.60 -21.08
N VAL A 34 -2.05 -0.85 -22.00
CA VAL A 34 -0.73 -0.20 -21.96
C VAL A 34 -0.91 1.31 -22.18
N ASP A 35 -0.05 2.11 -21.56
CA ASP A 35 -0.06 3.58 -21.54
C ASP A 35 -1.25 4.23 -20.79
N GLU A 36 -2.16 3.44 -20.22
CA GLU A 36 -3.22 3.95 -19.34
C GLU A 36 -2.77 4.04 -17.86
N ASP A 37 -3.57 4.71 -17.04
CA ASP A 37 -3.37 4.77 -15.59
C ASP A 37 -4.16 3.64 -14.90
N LEU A 38 -3.50 2.91 -14.00
CA LEU A 38 -4.12 1.88 -13.16
C LEU A 38 -4.18 2.32 -11.69
N VAL A 39 -5.28 2.02 -11.03
CA VAL A 39 -5.38 2.13 -9.57
C VAL A 39 -5.30 0.74 -8.95
N LEU A 40 -4.26 0.50 -8.15
CA LEU A 40 -4.13 -0.67 -7.31
C LEU A 40 -4.86 -0.40 -5.98
N PRO A 41 -6.02 -1.03 -5.72
CA PRO A 41 -6.83 -0.70 -4.56
C PRO A 41 -6.23 -1.29 -3.29
N CYS A 42 -6.15 -0.45 -2.26
CA CYS A 42 -5.76 -0.84 -0.91
C CYS A 42 -6.46 0.12 0.07
N SER A 43 -7.17 -0.42 1.06
CA SER A 43 -7.92 0.41 2.01
C SER A 43 -7.97 -0.20 3.40
N LEU A 44 -8.19 0.64 4.41
CA LEU A 44 -8.31 0.22 5.79
C LEU A 44 -9.77 -0.04 6.16
N HIS A 45 -10.02 -1.17 6.82
CA HIS A 45 -11.31 -1.50 7.40
C HIS A 45 -11.21 -1.74 8.91
N PRO A 46 -11.94 -1.02 9.77
CA PRO A 46 -12.85 0.08 9.43
C PRO A 46 -12.09 1.30 8.86
N ASN A 47 -12.82 2.19 8.19
CA ASN A 47 -12.25 3.41 7.61
C ASN A 47 -11.67 4.30 8.73
N ILE A 48 -10.35 4.33 8.81
CA ILE A 48 -9.59 5.15 9.76
C ILE A 48 -8.52 5.94 9.01
N SER A 49 -8.07 7.05 9.57
CA SER A 49 -7.04 7.87 8.92
C SER A 49 -5.71 7.12 8.81
N ALA A 50 -5.16 7.08 7.60
CA ALA A 50 -3.84 6.57 7.26
C ALA A 50 -2.79 7.69 7.08
N VAL A 51 -3.16 8.96 7.30
CA VAL A 51 -2.28 10.13 7.06
C VAL A 51 -0.98 10.06 7.86
N ASP A 52 -1.07 9.57 9.11
CA ASP A 52 0.08 9.45 10.01
C ASP A 52 0.71 8.03 9.98
N MET A 53 0.37 7.21 8.98
CA MET A 53 0.89 5.85 8.82
C MET A 53 1.93 5.80 7.71
N THR A 54 2.81 4.80 7.79
CA THR A 54 3.68 4.40 6.69
C THR A 54 2.90 3.49 5.76
N VAL A 55 2.90 3.79 4.46
CA VAL A 55 2.32 2.95 3.41
C VAL A 55 3.44 2.55 2.45
N GLU A 56 3.63 1.25 2.27
CA GLU A 56 4.62 0.70 1.34
C GLU A 56 3.92 -0.18 0.31
N TRP A 57 4.32 0.00 -0.94
CA TRP A 57 3.94 -0.88 -2.03
C TRP A 57 5.17 -1.58 -2.55
N GLU A 58 5.07 -2.90 -2.67
CA GLU A 58 6.14 -3.78 -3.11
C GLU A 58 5.64 -4.77 -4.16
N ARG A 59 6.55 -5.26 -5.00
CA ARG A 59 6.32 -6.44 -5.84
C ARG A 59 6.80 -7.71 -5.14
N THR A 60 5.95 -8.73 -5.05
CA THR A 60 6.34 -9.99 -4.40
C THR A 60 6.93 -11.00 -5.38
N ASP A 61 6.76 -10.76 -6.68
CA ASP A 61 7.26 -11.61 -7.76
C ASP A 61 8.68 -11.26 -8.22
N LEU A 62 9.26 -10.18 -7.69
CA LEU A 62 10.63 -9.74 -7.97
C LEU A 62 11.60 -10.09 -6.84
N TYR A 63 12.91 -10.02 -7.12
CA TYR A 63 13.94 -10.14 -6.09
C TYR A 63 13.78 -9.06 -5.01
N GLN A 64 13.90 -9.46 -3.74
CA GLN A 64 13.63 -8.63 -2.57
C GLN A 64 14.44 -7.33 -2.50
N THR A 65 15.57 -7.24 -3.21
CA THR A 65 16.43 -6.06 -3.22
C THR A 65 16.00 -4.97 -4.21
N ASP A 66 15.06 -5.24 -5.11
CA ASP A 66 14.60 -4.31 -6.17
C ASP A 66 13.08 -4.38 -6.38
N ASN A 67 12.34 -4.60 -5.30
CA ASN A 67 10.90 -4.78 -5.34
C ASN A 67 10.08 -3.56 -4.90
N LEU A 68 10.72 -2.51 -4.41
CA LEU A 68 10.05 -1.35 -3.84
C LEU A 68 9.39 -0.48 -4.92
N VAL A 69 8.07 -0.41 -4.90
CA VAL A 69 7.25 0.31 -5.89
C VAL A 69 6.92 1.72 -5.44
N HIS A 70 6.58 1.92 -4.17
CA HIS A 70 6.25 3.24 -3.62
C HIS A 70 6.32 3.24 -2.09
N VAL A 71 6.72 4.37 -1.50
CA VAL A 71 6.69 4.57 -0.05
C VAL A 71 6.08 5.93 0.24
N PHE A 72 5.11 5.95 1.14
CA PHE A 72 4.60 7.15 1.77
C PHE A 72 4.89 7.07 3.27
N LYS A 73 5.56 8.08 3.82
CA LYS A 73 5.93 8.15 5.23
C LYS A 73 6.17 9.60 5.62
N ASP A 74 5.93 9.93 6.89
CA ASP A 74 6.14 11.27 7.43
C ASP A 74 5.44 12.35 6.56
N PHE A 75 4.20 12.04 6.15
CA PHE A 75 3.31 12.91 5.37
C PHE A 75 3.75 13.17 3.92
N GLY A 76 4.70 12.42 3.38
CA GLY A 76 5.22 12.59 2.02
C GLY A 76 5.63 11.30 1.33
N ASP A 77 5.78 11.39 0.00
CA ASP A 77 6.29 10.29 -0.82
C ASP A 77 7.82 10.24 -0.71
N ILE A 78 8.38 9.06 -0.45
CA ILE A 78 9.82 8.83 -0.34
C ILE A 78 10.31 8.03 -1.54
N ASN A 79 11.20 8.63 -2.34
CA ASN A 79 11.63 8.07 -3.62
C ASN A 79 13.07 7.50 -3.61
N ASP A 80 13.82 7.65 -2.51
CA ASP A 80 15.28 7.36 -2.46
C ASP A 80 15.62 5.91 -2.85
N ASN A 81 14.86 4.95 -2.32
CA ASN A 81 15.04 3.52 -2.60
C ASN A 81 14.01 2.97 -3.59
N GLN A 82 13.14 3.81 -4.13
CA GLN A 82 12.12 3.40 -5.09
C GLN A 82 12.77 2.92 -6.38
N ARG A 83 12.34 1.77 -6.89
CA ARG A 83 12.80 1.22 -8.16
C ARG A 83 12.59 2.22 -9.29
N GLN A 84 13.61 2.37 -10.14
CA GLN A 84 13.69 3.45 -11.12
C GLN A 84 12.51 3.46 -12.11
N SER A 85 11.99 2.29 -12.50
CA SER A 85 10.86 2.17 -13.43
C SER A 85 9.53 2.74 -12.90
N TYR A 86 9.41 2.95 -11.58
CA TYR A 86 8.20 3.46 -10.93
C TYR A 86 8.31 4.94 -10.51
N ARG A 87 9.52 5.50 -10.49
CA ARG A 87 9.75 6.90 -10.09
C ARG A 87 8.97 7.86 -11.00
N GLY A 88 8.21 8.76 -10.38
CA GLY A 88 7.38 9.74 -11.09
C GLY A 88 6.13 9.16 -11.76
N ARG A 89 5.89 7.85 -11.66
CA ARG A 89 4.70 7.18 -12.19
C ARG A 89 3.73 6.77 -11.10
N THR A 90 4.16 6.72 -9.84
CA THR A 90 3.35 6.27 -8.72
C THR A 90 3.01 7.38 -7.73
N ALA A 91 1.78 7.35 -7.20
CA ALA A 91 1.32 8.28 -6.16
C ALA A 91 0.15 7.70 -5.36
N LEU A 92 0.04 8.09 -4.08
CA LEU A 92 -1.19 7.87 -3.30
C LEU A 92 -2.19 9.02 -3.49
N PHE A 93 -3.46 8.73 -3.21
CA PHE A 93 -4.54 9.72 -3.14
C PHE A 93 -4.51 10.42 -1.77
N LYS A 94 -3.71 11.48 -1.64
CA LYS A 94 -3.40 12.12 -0.35
C LYS A 94 -4.65 12.59 0.40
N GLU A 95 -5.67 13.05 -0.31
CA GLU A 95 -6.93 13.51 0.26
C GLU A 95 -7.78 12.35 0.81
N GLU A 96 -7.66 11.15 0.24
CA GLU A 96 -8.41 9.96 0.65
C GLU A 96 -7.71 9.16 1.77
N LEU A 97 -6.46 9.49 2.10
CA LEU A 97 -5.74 8.92 3.26
C LEU A 97 -6.50 9.17 4.57
N LEU A 98 -7.17 10.32 4.70
CA LEU A 98 -8.01 10.64 5.87
C LEU A 98 -9.16 9.65 6.06
N ARG A 99 -9.57 8.98 4.99
CA ARG A 99 -10.66 7.99 4.95
C ARG A 99 -10.14 6.55 4.92
N GLY A 100 -8.82 6.37 5.06
CA GLY A 100 -8.17 5.06 5.07
C GLY A 100 -7.93 4.47 3.69
N ASN A 101 -8.04 5.25 2.62
CA ASN A 101 -7.70 4.78 1.28
C ASN A 101 -6.20 4.96 1.03
N THR A 102 -5.49 3.86 0.90
CA THR A 102 -4.05 3.78 0.64
C THR A 102 -3.75 3.21 -0.75
N SER A 103 -4.71 3.34 -1.67
CA SER A 103 -4.60 2.84 -3.04
C SER A 103 -3.49 3.57 -3.80
N LEU A 104 -2.77 2.83 -4.64
CA LEU A 104 -1.69 3.37 -5.45
C LEU A 104 -2.20 3.66 -6.85
N LYS A 105 -2.01 4.90 -7.31
CA LYS A 105 -2.06 5.21 -8.73
C LYS A 105 -0.73 4.83 -9.36
N LEU A 106 -0.76 4.04 -10.44
CA LEU A 106 0.36 3.76 -11.33
C LEU A 106 0.03 4.34 -12.71
N SER A 107 0.83 5.28 -13.19
CA SER A 107 0.56 6.02 -14.43
C SER A 107 1.35 5.46 -15.61
N ALA A 108 0.78 5.57 -16.81
CA ALA A 108 1.37 5.11 -18.08
C ALA A 108 1.87 3.66 -17.99
N VAL A 109 0.99 2.72 -17.69
CA VAL A 109 1.29 1.30 -17.44
C VAL A 109 2.08 0.67 -18.59
N GLN A 110 3.10 -0.11 -18.25
CA GLN A 110 3.99 -0.79 -19.19
C GLN A 110 3.83 -2.31 -19.06
N PRO A 111 4.14 -3.11 -20.10
CA PRO A 111 4.10 -4.57 -20.01
C PRO A 111 4.95 -5.14 -18.87
N SER A 112 6.06 -4.47 -18.51
CA SER A 112 6.92 -4.87 -17.39
C SER A 112 6.29 -4.67 -16.01
N ASP A 113 5.18 -3.92 -15.92
CA ASP A 113 4.46 -3.69 -14.67
C ASP A 113 3.53 -4.86 -14.33
N GLU A 114 3.30 -5.82 -15.23
CA GLU A 114 2.61 -7.06 -14.92
C GLU A 114 3.33 -7.79 -13.78
N GLY A 115 2.60 -8.13 -12.72
CA GLY A 115 3.17 -8.76 -11.53
C GLY A 115 2.23 -8.79 -10.34
N VAL A 116 2.76 -9.23 -9.20
CA VAL A 116 2.00 -9.36 -7.94
C VAL A 116 2.43 -8.23 -7.01
N TYR A 117 1.47 -7.39 -6.64
CA TYR A 117 1.68 -6.22 -5.80
C TYR A 117 1.16 -6.47 -4.38
N LYS A 118 1.86 -5.91 -3.42
CA LYS A 118 1.56 -6.02 -2.00
C LYS A 118 1.55 -4.63 -1.37
N CYS A 119 0.46 -4.33 -0.67
CA CYS A 119 0.28 -3.12 0.11
C CYS A 119 0.54 -3.42 1.59
N ILE A 120 1.43 -2.66 2.21
CA ILE A 120 1.78 -2.76 3.63
C ILE A 120 1.44 -1.43 4.28
N VAL A 121 0.70 -1.45 5.38
CA VAL A 121 0.37 -0.24 6.14
C VAL A 121 0.81 -0.45 7.59
N CYS A 122 1.78 0.36 8.04
CA CYS A 122 2.36 0.33 9.37
C CYS A 122 2.08 1.64 10.09
N CYS A 123 1.59 1.59 11.32
CA CYS A 123 1.60 2.76 12.20
C CYS A 123 3.00 3.01 12.75
N LEU A 124 3.31 4.28 12.98
CA LEU A 124 4.56 4.70 13.62
C LEU A 124 4.73 3.99 14.97
N ASP A 125 5.86 3.29 15.13
CA ASP A 125 6.39 2.52 16.29
C ASP A 125 6.07 1.01 16.44
N VAL A 126 5.41 0.33 15.49
CA VAL A 126 5.43 -1.16 15.43
C VAL A 126 5.40 -1.66 13.98
N SER A 127 6.26 -2.63 13.66
CA SER A 127 6.27 -3.37 12.39
C SER A 127 4.94 -4.11 12.17
N CYS A 128 4.11 -3.65 11.23
CA CYS A 128 3.01 -4.46 10.70
C CYS A 128 3.57 -5.34 9.57
N ILE A 129 4.04 -6.53 9.90
CA ILE A 129 4.46 -7.52 8.90
C ILE A 129 3.21 -8.26 8.44
N TYR A 130 2.63 -7.88 7.29
CA TYR A 130 1.63 -8.70 6.60
C TYR A 130 1.97 -8.78 5.12
N SER A 131 2.00 -10.00 4.57
CA SER A 131 2.09 -10.32 3.14
C SER A 131 0.75 -10.80 2.61
N MET A 132 0.37 -10.31 1.44
CA MET A 132 -0.70 -10.88 0.63
C MET A 132 -0.03 -11.78 -0.42
N ASP A 133 -0.23 -13.09 -0.30
CA ASP A 133 0.05 -14.05 -1.36
C ASP A 133 -1.28 -14.37 -2.05
N PHE A 134 -1.43 -13.92 -3.31
CA PHE A 134 -2.49 -14.42 -4.18
C PHE A 134 -2.00 -15.70 -4.84
N THR A 135 -2.48 -16.85 -4.37
CA THR A 135 -2.20 -18.14 -5.01
C THR A 135 -3.51 -18.83 -5.35
N ARG A 136 -3.75 -18.98 -6.67
CA ARG A 136 -4.75 -19.78 -7.40
C ARG A 136 -6.20 -19.84 -6.87
#